data_AF-A0A7C8EB26-F1
#
_entry.id   AF-A0A7C8EB26-F1
#
_cell.length_a   1.000
_cell.length_b   1.000
_cell.length_c   1.000
_cell.angle_alpha   90.00
_cell.angle_beta   90.00
_cell.angle_gamma   90.00
#
_symmetry.space_group_name_H-M   'P 1'
#
loop_
_entity.id
_entity.type
_entity.pdbx_description
1 polymer ?
#
loop_
_entity_poly.entity_id
_entity_poly.type
_entity_poly.pdbx_seq_one_letter_code
_entity_poly.pdbx_strand_id
1 'polypeptide(L)'
;MRKNHIIGGLIVFGLGLFLVYLYSPYIVEFIKGAVQPALVLFGLVALAAGIFGSKTFKKINFIVAAIFLFLGLYGLYDEYYAVVDFFNGILPPLLIVLGLVSVVHGIRNLT
;
A
#
# COMPACT_ATOMS: atom_id res chain seq x y z
N MET A 1 4.89 -1.75 -33.01
CA MET A 1 4.55 -1.07 -31.74
C MET A 1 3.32 -1.66 -31.06
N ARG A 2 2.12 -1.68 -31.67
CA ARG A 2 0.86 -2.09 -31.01
C ARG A 2 0.82 -3.55 -30.53
N LYS A 3 1.24 -4.51 -31.37
CA LYS A 3 1.38 -5.94 -30.99
C LYS A 3 2.35 -6.15 -29.81
N ASN A 4 3.39 -5.31 -29.70
CA ASN A 4 4.37 -5.40 -28.62
C ASN A 4 3.78 -4.96 -27.27
N HIS A 5 2.77 -4.07 -27.25
CA HIS A 5 2.09 -3.66 -26.01
C HIS A 5 1.19 -4.78 -25.48
N ILE A 6 0.58 -5.55 -26.37
CA ILE A 6 -0.23 -6.72 -25.99
C ILE A 6 0.67 -7.85 -25.50
N ILE A 7 1.68 -8.22 -26.28
CA ILE A 7 2.59 -9.32 -25.92
C ILE A 7 3.39 -8.95 -24.65
N GLY A 8 3.97 -7.76 -24.60
CA GLY A 8 4.69 -7.26 -23.42
C GLY A 8 3.77 -7.13 -22.22
N GLY A 9 2.55 -6.62 -22.41
CA GLY A 9 1.54 -6.51 -21.35
C GLY A 9 1.13 -7.86 -20.78
N LEU A 10 0.92 -8.88 -21.62
CA LEU A 10 0.61 -10.25 -21.18
C LEU A 10 1.77 -10.89 -20.40
N ILE A 11 3.02 -10.68 -20.85
CA ILE A 11 4.21 -11.18 -20.15
C ILE A 11 4.33 -10.51 -18.77
N VAL A 12 4.23 -9.18 -18.71
CA VAL A 12 4.31 -8.41 -17.47
C VAL A 12 3.17 -8.76 -16.51
N PHE A 13 1.96 -8.93 -17.03
CA PHE A 13 0.79 -9.39 -16.26
C PHE A 13 1.01 -10.80 -15.70
N GLY A 14 1.50 -11.74 -16.52
CA GLY A 14 1.79 -13.11 -16.11
C GLY A 14 2.90 -13.18 -15.05
N LEU A 15 3.97 -12.40 -15.22
CA LEU A 15 5.03 -12.26 -14.23
C LEU A 15 4.50 -11.68 -12.91
N GLY A 16 3.64 -10.67 -12.98
CA GLY A 16 2.98 -10.12 -11.80
C GLY A 16 2.14 -11.17 -11.06
N LEU A 17 1.31 -11.95 -11.77
CA LEU A 17 0.54 -13.03 -11.16
C LEU A 17 1.41 -14.12 -10.52
N PHE A 18 2.49 -14.50 -11.21
CA PHE A 18 3.45 -15.49 -10.68
C PHE A 18 4.14 -14.99 -9.41
N LEU A 19 4.60 -13.74 -9.41
CA LEU A 19 5.24 -13.12 -8.25
C LEU A 19 4.25 -12.93 -7.09
N VAL A 20 2.99 -12.57 -7.35
CA VAL A 20 1.95 -12.50 -6.32
C VAL A 20 1.73 -13.87 -5.68
N TYR A 21 1.70 -14.95 -6.48
CA TYR A 21 1.59 -16.30 -5.94
C TYR A 21 2.77 -16.66 -5.04
N LEU A 22 4.00 -16.39 -5.49
CA LEU A 22 5.23 -16.75 -4.80
C LEU A 22 5.47 -15.92 -3.52
N TYR A 23 5.12 -14.63 -3.55
CA TYR A 23 5.41 -13.67 -2.49
C TYR A 23 4.15 -13.17 -1.78
N SER A 24 3.05 -13.91 -1.83
CA SER A 24 1.79 -13.52 -1.18
C SER A 24 1.92 -13.10 0.30
N PRO A 25 2.81 -13.68 1.14
CA PRO A 25 2.99 -13.20 2.51
C PRO A 25 3.55 -11.77 2.58
N TYR A 26 4.49 -11.42 1.69
CA TYR A 26 5.13 -10.10 1.64
C TYR A 26 4.16 -9.00 1.20
N ILE A 27 3.10 -9.32 0.45
CA ILE A 27 2.03 -8.36 0.12
C ILE A 27 1.27 -7.97 1.38
N VAL A 28 0.99 -8.94 2.24
CA VAL A 28 0.31 -8.70 3.53
C VAL A 28 1.22 -7.93 4.48
N GLU A 29 2.52 -8.25 4.51
CA GLU A 29 3.52 -7.51 5.28
C GLU A 29 3.65 -6.07 4.81
N PHE A 30 3.74 -5.82 3.50
CA PHE A 30 3.72 -4.47 2.95
C PHE A 30 2.48 -3.67 3.37
N ILE A 31 1.29 -4.27 3.29
CA ILE A 31 0.04 -3.60 3.72
C ILE A 31 0.10 -3.28 5.23
N LYS A 32 0.56 -4.23 6.06
CA LYS A 32 0.74 -3.99 7.50
C LYS A 32 1.76 -2.88 7.76
N GLY A 33 2.88 -2.89 7.04
CA GLY A 33 3.93 -1.88 7.09
C GLY A 33 3.45 -0.49 6.66
N ALA A 34 2.52 -0.40 5.71
CA ALA A 34 1.91 0.88 5.31
C ALA A 34 0.82 1.36 6.29
N VAL A 35 0.08 0.43 6.91
CA VAL A 35 -0.97 0.74 7.89
C VAL A 35 -0.38 1.41 9.13
N GLN A 36 0.79 0.97 9.61
CA GLN A 36 1.38 1.48 10.85
C GLN A 36 1.74 2.99 10.79
N PRO A 37 2.44 3.51 9.76
CA PRO A 37 2.61 4.95 9.56
C PRO A 37 1.29 5.71 9.45
N ALA A 38 0.29 5.15 8.76
CA ALA A 38 -1.03 5.78 8.65
C ALA A 38 -1.71 5.90 10.02
N LEU A 39 -1.64 4.87 10.86
CA LEU A 39 -2.14 4.91 12.24
C LEU A 39 -1.39 5.96 13.07
N VAL A 40 -0.07 6.06 12.95
CA VAL A 40 0.71 7.12 13.62
C VAL A 40 0.24 8.51 13.17
N LEU A 41 0.08 8.75 11.87
CA LEU A 41 -0.39 10.02 11.34
C LEU A 41 -1.79 10.37 11.85
N PHE A 42 -2.74 9.43 11.82
CA PHE A 42 -4.08 9.64 12.35
C PHE A 42 -4.06 9.89 13.87
N GLY A 43 -3.21 9.18 14.61
CA GLY A 43 -3.00 9.40 16.03
C GLY A 43 -2.47 10.80 16.36
N LEU A 44 -1.50 11.28 15.58
CA LEU A 44 -0.96 12.65 15.72
C LEU A 44 -1.99 13.72 15.36
N VAL A 45 -2.80 13.51 14.31
CA VAL A 45 -3.90 14.41 13.95
C VAL A 45 -4.96 14.45 15.05
N ALA A 46 -5.35 13.29 15.60
CA ALA A 46 -6.28 13.21 16.72
C ALA A 46 -5.71 13.90 17.97
N LEU A 47 -4.42 13.74 18.25
CA LEU A 47 -3.75 14.40 19.37
C LEU A 47 -3.76 15.92 19.20
N ALA A 48 -3.41 16.41 18.01
CA ALA A 48 -3.46 17.83 17.68
C ALA A 48 -4.89 18.38 17.82
N ALA A 49 -5.89 17.65 17.35
CA ALA A 49 -7.30 18.00 17.51
C ALA A 49 -7.75 18.00 19.00
N GLY A 50 -7.16 17.17 19.85
CA GLY A 50 -7.39 17.20 21.30
C GLY A 50 -6.73 18.39 22.01
N ILE A 51 -5.56 18.82 21.55
CA ILE A 51 -4.81 19.95 22.13
C ILE A 51 -5.39 21.29 21.68
N PHE A 52 -5.58 21.48 20.37
CA PHE A 52 -5.93 22.76 19.74
C PHE A 52 -7.42 22.89 19.41
N GLY A 53 -8.20 21.80 19.44
CA GLY A 53 -9.60 21.79 19.01
C GLY A 53 -10.63 22.17 20.09
N SER A 54 -11.90 22.11 19.68
CA SER A 54 -13.06 22.37 20.53
C SER A 54 -13.13 21.43 21.75
N LYS A 55 -13.57 21.97 22.90
CA LYS A 55 -13.75 21.22 24.15
C LYS A 55 -14.77 20.08 24.04
N THR A 56 -15.70 20.13 23.09
CA THR A 56 -16.82 19.18 22.96
C THR A 56 -16.33 17.75 22.71
N PHE A 57 -15.28 17.56 21.90
CA PHE A 57 -14.76 16.24 21.54
C PHE A 57 -13.36 15.96 22.09
N LYS A 58 -12.86 16.82 22.99
CA LYS A 58 -11.48 16.77 23.48
C LYS A 58 -11.12 15.41 24.08
N LYS A 59 -11.98 14.84 24.92
CA LYS A 59 -11.75 13.51 25.52
C LYS A 59 -11.71 12.40 24.46
N ILE A 60 -12.62 12.44 23.49
CA ILE A 60 -12.68 11.45 22.40
C ILE A 60 -11.41 11.53 21.56
N ASN A 61 -10.98 12.74 21.19
CA ASN A 61 -9.75 12.96 20.42
C ASN A 61 -8.51 12.39 21.13
N PHE A 62 -8.39 12.55 22.46
CA PHE A 62 -7.29 11.94 23.20
C PHE A 62 -7.37 10.42 23.28
N ILE A 63 -8.57 9.85 23.45
CA ILE A 63 -8.74 8.38 23.44
C ILE A 63 -8.35 7.82 22.06
N VAL A 64 -8.83 8.45 21.00
CA VAL A 64 -8.54 8.09 19.61
C VAL A 64 -7.04 8.21 19.34
N ALA A 65 -6.40 9.31 19.79
CA ALA A 65 -4.95 9.49 19.68
C ALA A 65 -4.18 8.39 20.41
N ALA A 66 -4.57 8.06 21.64
CA ALA A 66 -3.91 7.01 22.43
C ALA A 66 -4.00 5.65 21.74
N ILE A 67 -5.17 5.28 21.23
CA ILE A 67 -5.37 4.01 20.50
C ILE A 67 -4.51 3.98 19.23
N PHE A 68 -4.60 5.01 18.39
CA PHE A 68 -3.91 5.02 17.10
C PHE A 68 -2.39 5.11 17.24
N LEU A 69 -1.89 5.90 18.19
CA LEU A 69 -0.45 5.97 18.47
C LEU A 69 0.06 4.66 19.07
N PHE A 70 -0.66 4.05 20.02
CA PHE A 70 -0.25 2.77 20.60
C PHE A 70 -0.17 1.65 19.54
N LEU A 71 -1.21 1.53 18.69
CA LEU A 71 -1.23 0.56 17.61
C LEU A 71 -0.20 0.86 16.51
N GLY A 72 0.07 2.13 16.22
CA GLY A 72 1.08 2.55 15.25
C GLY A 72 2.51 2.27 15.72
N LEU A 73 2.80 2.47 17.01
CA LEU A 73 4.12 2.24 17.61
C LEU A 73 4.52 0.76 17.65
N TYR A 74 3.56 -0.17 17.68
CA TYR A 74 3.82 -1.61 17.58
C TYR A 74 4.57 -1.99 16.28
N GLY A 75 4.44 -1.16 15.25
CA GLY A 75 5.02 -1.37 13.93
C GLY A 75 6.45 -0.91 13.70
N LEU A 76 7.01 -0.09 14.59
CA LEU A 76 8.32 0.56 14.37
C LEU A 76 9.51 -0.40 14.40
N TYR A 77 9.30 -1.70 14.68
CA TYR A 77 10.38 -2.67 14.81
C TYR A 77 10.84 -3.28 13.48
N ASP A 78 10.20 -2.97 12.35
CA ASP A 78 10.37 -3.70 11.09
C ASP A 78 10.96 -2.86 9.94
N GLU A 79 11.77 -1.85 10.26
CA GLU A 79 12.35 -0.93 9.26
C GLU A 79 13.37 -1.60 8.30
N TYR A 80 13.88 -2.79 8.65
CA TYR A 80 14.90 -3.49 7.86
C TYR A 80 14.36 -4.17 6.59
N TYR A 81 13.04 -4.31 6.45
CA TYR A 81 12.39 -5.04 5.34
C TYR A 81 11.68 -4.16 4.31
N ALA A 82 11.68 -2.83 4.45
CA ALA A 82 10.94 -1.94 3.55
C ALA A 82 11.25 -2.13 2.05
N VAL A 83 12.51 -2.44 1.72
CA VAL A 83 12.93 -2.72 0.34
C VAL A 83 12.38 -4.07 -0.14
N VAL A 84 12.40 -5.08 0.73
CA VAL A 84 11.87 -6.42 0.46
C VAL A 84 10.35 -6.34 0.29
N ASP A 85 9.67 -5.61 1.15
CA ASP A 85 8.22 -5.37 1.09
C ASP A 85 7.82 -4.58 -0.15
N PHE A 86 8.68 -3.68 -0.64
CA PHE A 86 8.44 -3.00 -1.90
C PHE A 86 8.55 -3.98 -3.09
N PHE A 87 9.67 -4.69 -3.22
CA PHE A 87 9.91 -5.57 -4.37
C PHE A 87 9.03 -6.83 -4.37
N ASN A 88 8.68 -7.35 -3.20
CA ASN A 88 7.90 -8.58 -3.06
C ASN A 88 6.44 -8.33 -2.67
N GLY A 89 6.12 -7.14 -2.15
CA GLY A 89 4.76 -6.76 -1.74
C GLY A 89 4.04 -5.88 -2.75
N ILE A 90 4.55 -4.68 -3.09
CA ILE A 90 3.83 -3.75 -3.99
C ILE A 90 4.12 -3.97 -5.47
N LEU A 91 5.35 -4.38 -5.82
CA LEU A 91 5.74 -4.55 -7.22
C LEU A 91 4.90 -5.65 -7.94
N PRO A 92 4.59 -6.82 -7.34
CA PRO A 92 3.81 -7.83 -8.04
C PRO A 92 2.38 -7.38 -8.41
N PRO A 93 1.57 -6.78 -7.51
CA PRO A 93 0.31 -6.14 -7.88
C PRO A 93 0.49 -5.03 -8.92
N LEU A 94 1.55 -4.21 -8.83
CA LEU A 94 1.81 -3.15 -9.79
C LEU A 94 2.06 -3.70 -11.19
N LEU A 95 2.83 -4.78 -11.33
CA LEU A 95 3.08 -5.46 -12.61
C LEU A 95 1.77 -6.02 -13.21
N ILE A 96 0.86 -6.56 -12.39
CA ILE A 96 -0.47 -6.98 -12.86
C ILE A 96 -1.22 -5.78 -13.46
N VAL A 97 -1.30 -4.67 -12.73
CA VAL A 97 -2.03 -3.47 -13.19
C VAL A 97 -1.40 -2.90 -14.46
N LEU A 98 -0.08 -2.71 -14.48
CA LEU A 98 0.63 -2.17 -15.65
C LEU A 98 0.55 -3.10 -16.86
N GLY A 99 0.65 -4.40 -16.66
CA GLY A 99 0.45 -5.40 -17.70
C GLY A 99 -0.94 -5.31 -18.31
N LEU A 100 -1.98 -5.21 -17.48
CA LEU A 100 -3.36 -5.06 -17.91
C LEU A 100 -3.59 -3.73 -18.66
N VAL A 101 -3.07 -2.61 -18.14
CA VAL A 101 -3.11 -1.31 -18.82
C VAL A 101 -2.43 -1.36 -20.19
N SER A 102 -1.27 -2.00 -20.28
CA SER A 102 -0.54 -2.18 -21.54
C SER A 102 -1.34 -3.00 -22.56
N VAL A 103 -1.99 -4.09 -22.12
CA VAL A 103 -2.86 -4.90 -22.99
C VAL A 103 -4.06 -4.09 -23.47
N VAL A 104 -4.77 -3.42 -22.55
CA VAL A 104 -5.94 -2.59 -22.89
C VAL A 104 -5.57 -1.47 -23.85
N HIS A 105 -4.46 -0.78 -23.60
CA HIS A 105 -3.95 0.25 -24.49
C HIS A 105 -3.57 -0.30 -25.87
N GLY A 106 -2.94 -1.48 -25.92
CA GLY A 106 -2.62 -2.17 -27.16
C GLY A 106 -3.86 -2.54 -27.97
N ILE A 107 -4.92 -3.04 -27.33
CA ILE A 107 -6.19 -3.42 -27.96
C ILE A 107 -6.93 -2.19 -28.47
N ARG A 108 -7.08 -1.15 -27.64
CA ARG A 108 -7.84 0.06 -27.99
C ARG A 108 -7.28 0.78 -29.21
N ASN A 109 -5.97 0.71 -29.41
CA ASN A 109 -5.29 1.34 -30.55
C ASN A 109 -5.19 0.43 -31.78
N LEU A 110 -5.69 -0.81 -31.70
CA LEU A 110 -5.82 -1.73 -32.86
C LEU A 110 -7.15 -1.56 -33.58
N THR A 111 -8.21 -1.28 -32.83
CA THR A 111 -9.49 -0.75 -33.34
C THR A 111 -9.34 0.70 -33.79
#